data_AF-A0A4R6TG62-F1
#
_entry.id   AF-A0A4R6TG62-F1
#
_cell.length_a   1.000
_cell.length_b   1.000
_cell.length_c   1.000
_cell.angle_alpha   90.00
_cell.angle_beta   90.00
_cell.angle_gamma   90.00
#
_symmetry.space_group_name_H-M   'P 1'
#
loop_
_entity.id
_entity.type
_entity.pdbx_description
1 polymer ?
#
loop_
_entity_poly.entity_id
_entity_poly.type
_entity_poly.pdbx_seq_one_letter_code
_entity_poly.pdbx_strand_id
1 'polypeptide(L)'
;MDKKLKHTIDYLNQKVDKKTGFSTPEDYFDKVQEDISTSLFINNLPKEKPFSTPNDYFSTIEMNIFSKLELEKNKKVKIISFRKRILQYIPATAAATILLFIGINYFNTQKITFEDITINDIESWYENGYGNTNVDELATALNTSDFEDDILSTISDESLEDYLYTIDNNILINENE
;
A
#
# COMPACT_ATOMS: atom_id res chain seq x y z
N MET A 1 42.53 5.25 -63.71
CA MET A 1 43.28 4.66 -62.59
C MET A 1 44.48 3.92 -63.17
N ASP A 2 45.69 4.26 -62.71
CA ASP A 2 46.94 3.80 -63.32
C ASP A 2 47.09 2.26 -63.19
N LYS A 3 47.37 1.57 -64.31
CA LYS A 3 47.39 0.09 -64.34
C LYS A 3 48.42 -0.48 -63.38
N LYS A 4 49.53 0.23 -63.18
CA LYS A 4 50.60 -0.16 -62.26
C LYS A 4 50.11 -0.21 -60.80
N LEU A 5 49.29 0.77 -60.40
CA LEU A 5 48.75 0.85 -59.04
C LEU A 5 47.85 -0.34 -58.72
N LYS A 6 47.02 -0.75 -59.70
CA LYS A 6 46.13 -1.90 -59.58
C LYS A 6 46.91 -3.19 -59.35
N HIS A 7 47.96 -3.43 -60.14
CA HIS A 7 48.81 -4.62 -59.97
C HIS A 7 49.53 -4.66 -58.62
N THR A 8 49.95 -3.52 -58.08
CA THR A 8 50.57 -3.45 -56.76
C THR A 8 49.58 -3.77 -55.64
N ILE A 9 48.36 -3.23 -55.72
CA ILE A 9 47.30 -3.51 -54.74
C ILE A 9 46.92 -4.99 -54.78
N ASP A 10 46.78 -5.57 -55.97
CA ASP A 10 46.46 -6.99 -56.13
C ASP A 10 47.58 -7.88 -55.58
N TYR A 11 48.85 -7.52 -55.82
CA TYR A 11 50.00 -8.24 -55.25
C TYR A 11 50.03 -8.17 -53.72
N LEU A 12 49.78 -6.99 -53.13
CA LEU A 12 49.77 -6.83 -51.68
C LEU A 12 48.63 -7.61 -51.03
N ASN A 13 47.43 -7.60 -51.62
CA ASN A 13 46.28 -8.38 -51.14
C ASN A 13 46.47 -9.91 -51.32
N GLN A 14 47.33 -10.33 -52.25
CA GLN A 14 47.71 -11.74 -52.41
C GLN A 14 48.77 -12.16 -51.38
N LYS A 15 49.72 -11.27 -51.07
CA LYS A 15 50.84 -11.54 -50.14
C LYS A 15 50.46 -11.39 -48.68
N VAL A 16 49.59 -10.43 -48.39
CA VAL A 16 49.05 -10.14 -47.07
C VAL A 16 47.61 -10.59 -47.12
N ASP A 17 47.30 -11.69 -46.44
CA ASP A 17 45.92 -12.15 -46.30
C ASP A 17 45.05 -10.95 -45.85
N LYS A 18 43.88 -10.73 -46.44
CA LYS A 18 43.05 -9.54 -46.16
C LYS A 18 42.60 -9.44 -44.70
N LYS A 19 42.82 -10.51 -43.94
CA LYS A 19 42.74 -10.51 -42.49
C LYS A 19 44.00 -9.85 -41.95
N THR A 20 43.85 -8.62 -41.47
CA THR A 20 44.87 -7.97 -40.64
C THR A 20 45.35 -9.01 -39.60
N GLY A 21 46.63 -9.37 -39.60
CA GLY A 21 47.17 -10.41 -38.71
C GLY A 21 47.10 -10.07 -37.21
N PHE A 22 46.44 -8.98 -36.88
CA PHE A 22 46.15 -8.52 -35.53
C PHE A 22 44.68 -8.79 -35.26
N SER A 23 44.41 -9.68 -34.31
CA SER A 23 43.10 -9.90 -33.73
C SER A 23 43.18 -9.51 -32.26
N THR A 24 42.17 -8.81 -31.77
CA THR A 24 41.97 -8.66 -30.34
C THR A 24 41.25 -9.89 -29.79
N PRO A 25 41.42 -10.19 -28.49
CA PRO A 25 40.54 -11.11 -27.79
C PRO A 25 39.06 -10.69 -27.90
N GLU A 26 38.16 -11.65 -27.72
CA GLU A 26 36.74 -11.40 -27.59
C GLU A 26 36.47 -10.43 -26.41
N ASP A 27 35.55 -9.48 -26.61
CA ASP A 27 35.18 -8.42 -25.64
C ASP A 27 36.30 -7.48 -25.19
N TYR A 28 37.46 -7.42 -25.88
CA TYR A 28 38.58 -6.57 -25.45
C TYR A 28 38.17 -5.11 -25.24
N PHE A 29 37.47 -4.53 -26.21
CA PHE A 29 37.05 -3.12 -26.14
C PHE A 29 35.91 -2.87 -25.16
N ASP A 30 35.14 -3.91 -24.82
CA ASP A 30 34.07 -3.82 -23.83
C ASP A 30 34.62 -3.83 -22.40
N LYS A 31 35.71 -4.57 -22.15
CA LYS A 31 36.29 -4.75 -20.79
C LYS A 31 37.48 -3.82 -20.48
N VAL A 32 38.21 -3.36 -21.49
CA VAL A 32 39.46 -2.60 -21.29
C VAL A 32 39.29 -1.35 -20.41
N GLN A 33 38.16 -0.66 -20.51
CA GLN A 33 37.89 0.52 -19.70
C GLN A 33 37.64 0.16 -18.23
N GLU A 34 36.92 -0.93 -17.98
CA GLU A 34 36.64 -1.43 -16.63
C GLU A 34 37.92 -1.97 -15.98
N ASP A 35 38.75 -2.71 -16.73
CA ASP A 35 40.02 -3.25 -16.26
C ASP A 35 41.01 -2.15 -15.86
N ILE A 36 41.13 -1.10 -16.70
CA ILE A 36 41.97 0.06 -16.41
C ILE A 36 41.46 0.80 -15.17
N SER A 37 40.15 1.04 -15.09
CA SER A 37 39.55 1.75 -13.95
C SER A 37 39.73 0.98 -12.63
N THR A 38 39.51 -0.32 -12.67
CA THR A 38 39.66 -1.22 -11.51
C THR A 38 41.10 -1.31 -11.06
N SER A 39 42.05 -1.46 -11.99
CA SER A 39 43.48 -1.51 -11.65
C SER A 39 43.99 -0.19 -11.08
N LEU A 40 43.54 0.96 -11.59
CA LEU A 40 43.86 2.27 -11.01
C LEU A 40 43.27 2.42 -9.60
N PHE A 41 42.03 2.00 -9.38
CA PHE A 41 41.41 2.00 -8.06
C PHE A 41 42.21 1.17 -7.06
N ILE A 42 42.55 -0.07 -7.42
CA ILE A 42 43.32 -0.98 -6.56
C ILE A 42 44.71 -0.43 -6.25
N ASN A 43 45.40 0.15 -7.24
CA ASN A 43 46.72 0.75 -7.05
C ASN A 43 46.70 2.00 -6.16
N ASN A 44 45.57 2.70 -6.11
CA ASN A 44 45.36 3.88 -5.27
C ASN A 44 44.89 3.52 -3.85
N LEU A 45 44.59 2.24 -3.56
CA LEU A 45 44.24 1.83 -2.21
C LEU A 45 45.45 1.98 -1.27
N PRO A 46 45.26 2.52 -0.05
CA PRO A 46 46.30 2.58 0.94
C PRO A 46 46.86 1.17 1.22
N LYS A 47 48.19 1.02 1.14
CA LYS A 47 48.88 -0.25 1.47
C LYS A 47 48.92 -0.52 2.98
N GLU A 48 48.69 0.51 3.78
CA GLU A 48 48.55 0.40 5.21
C GLU A 48 47.18 -0.21 5.52
N LYS A 49 47.13 -1.17 6.46
CA LYS A 49 45.86 -1.74 6.92
C LYS A 49 45.08 -0.63 7.64
N PRO A 50 44.04 -0.03 7.04
CA PRO A 50 43.33 1.08 7.68
C PRO A 50 42.54 0.62 8.90
N PHE A 51 42.33 -0.69 9.02
CA PHE A 51 41.67 -1.34 10.13
C PHE A 51 42.66 -2.27 10.82
N SER A 52 43.02 -1.93 12.05
CA SER A 52 43.65 -2.85 12.98
C SER A 52 42.65 -3.20 14.07
N THR A 53 42.61 -4.47 14.45
CA THR A 53 41.95 -4.87 15.68
C THR A 53 42.77 -4.39 16.87
N PRO A 54 42.15 -4.11 18.02
CA PRO A 54 42.85 -3.93 19.28
C PRO A 54 43.73 -5.14 19.59
N ASN A 55 44.79 -4.91 20.39
CA ASN A 55 45.59 -5.99 20.95
C ASN A 55 44.66 -6.95 21.71
N ASP A 56 44.90 -8.25 21.56
CA ASP A 56 44.18 -9.30 22.28
C ASP A 56 42.66 -9.37 22.01
N TYR A 57 42.16 -8.77 20.92
CA TYR A 57 40.75 -8.85 20.55
C TYR A 57 40.27 -10.31 20.44
N PHE A 58 40.97 -11.13 19.66
CA PHE A 58 40.58 -12.52 19.43
C PHE A 58 40.84 -13.45 20.63
N SER A 59 41.72 -13.07 21.56
CA SER A 59 41.96 -13.84 22.79
C SER A 59 40.99 -13.50 23.91
N THR A 60 40.42 -12.27 23.92
CA THR A 60 39.52 -11.81 24.98
C THR A 60 38.04 -11.84 24.60
N ILE A 61 37.71 -11.94 23.31
CA ILE A 61 36.32 -11.88 22.83
C ILE A 61 35.42 -12.95 23.45
N GLU A 62 35.90 -14.19 23.55
CA GLU A 62 35.12 -15.29 24.14
C GLU A 62 34.79 -15.00 25.61
N MET A 63 35.79 -14.58 26.39
CA MET A 63 35.62 -14.22 27.81
C MET A 63 34.67 -13.03 28.00
N ASN A 64 34.76 -12.03 27.12
CA ASN A 64 33.88 -10.85 27.13
C ASN A 64 32.42 -11.22 26.81
N ILE A 65 32.19 -12.21 25.94
CA ILE A 65 30.85 -12.72 25.65
C ILE A 65 30.28 -13.45 26.87
N PHE A 66 31.04 -14.39 27.45
CA PHE A 66 30.57 -15.17 28.60
C PHE A 66 30.28 -14.31 29.83
N SER A 67 31.13 -13.34 30.14
CA SER A 67 30.91 -12.41 31.26
C SER A 67 29.63 -11.57 31.09
N LYS A 68 29.30 -11.15 29.87
CA LYS A 68 28.04 -10.45 29.58
C LYS A 68 26.82 -11.34 29.74
N LEU A 69 26.91 -12.61 29.35
CA LEU A 69 25.81 -13.58 29.48
C LEU A 69 25.57 -13.99 30.95
N GLU A 70 26.61 -14.07 31.78
CA GLU A 70 26.46 -14.36 33.22
C GLU A 70 25.79 -13.23 34.01
N LEU A 71 26.01 -11.97 33.60
CA LEU A 71 25.32 -10.82 34.18
C LEU A 71 23.80 -10.87 33.95
N GLU A 72 23.34 -11.47 32.85
CA GLU A 72 21.90 -11.62 32.58
C GLU A 72 21.23 -12.72 33.43
N LYS A 73 21.95 -13.76 33.85
CA LYS A 73 21.39 -14.85 34.68
C LYS A 73 20.92 -14.40 36.06
N ASN A 74 21.52 -13.35 36.62
CA ASN A 74 21.20 -12.86 37.96
C ASN A 74 20.09 -11.79 38.00
N LYS A 75 19.57 -11.37 36.84
CA LYS A 75 18.38 -10.53 36.80
C LYS A 75 17.19 -11.41 37.15
N LYS A 76 16.79 -11.41 38.43
CA LYS A 76 15.56 -12.06 38.91
C LYS A 76 14.37 -11.58 38.07
N VAL A 77 14.03 -12.31 37.02
CA VAL A 77 12.84 -12.05 36.21
C VAL A 77 11.66 -12.24 37.16
N LYS A 78 10.95 -11.15 37.46
CA LYS A 78 9.76 -11.18 38.30
C LYS A 78 8.66 -11.93 37.53
N ILE A 79 8.59 -13.25 37.72
CA ILE A 79 7.51 -14.07 37.18
C ILE A 79 6.21 -13.75 37.93
N ILE A 80 5.34 -12.98 37.29
CA ILE A 80 4.01 -12.66 37.82
C ILE A 80 3.07 -13.80 37.38
N SER A 81 2.54 -14.57 38.33
CA SER A 81 1.63 -15.67 38.03
C SER A 81 0.21 -15.15 37.70
N PHE A 82 -0.15 -15.17 36.42
CA PHE A 82 -1.47 -14.74 35.94
C PHE A 82 -2.63 -15.55 36.55
N ARG A 83 -2.40 -16.83 36.88
CA ARG A 83 -3.43 -17.70 37.45
C ARG A 83 -4.01 -17.17 38.75
N LYS A 84 -3.17 -16.65 39.66
CA LYS A 84 -3.64 -16.12 40.96
C LYS A 84 -4.50 -14.88 40.76
N ARG A 85 -4.11 -14.01 39.82
CA ARG A 85 -4.86 -12.80 39.48
C ARG A 85 -6.20 -13.16 38.86
N ILE A 86 -6.23 -14.09 37.90
CA ILE A 86 -7.47 -14.54 37.25
C ILE A 86 -8.41 -15.20 38.26
N LEU A 87 -7.91 -16.10 39.13
CA LEU A 87 -8.73 -16.77 40.15
C LEU A 87 -9.46 -15.79 41.07
N GLN A 88 -8.84 -14.65 41.37
CA GLN A 88 -9.44 -13.63 42.24
C GLN A 88 -10.63 -12.91 41.59
N TYR A 89 -10.67 -12.82 40.25
CA TYR A 89 -11.74 -12.14 39.52
C TYR A 89 -12.90 -13.07 39.11
N ILE A 90 -12.71 -14.40 39.11
CA ILE A 90 -13.74 -15.39 38.74
C ILE A 90 -15.13 -15.11 39.38
N PRO A 91 -15.26 -14.88 40.71
CA PRO A 91 -16.58 -14.68 41.30
C PRO A 91 -17.23 -13.35 40.88
N ALA A 92 -16.43 -12.29 40.70
CA ALA A 92 -16.93 -10.98 40.27
C ALA A 92 -17.44 -11.04 38.82
N THR A 93 -16.71 -11.69 37.92
CA THR A 93 -17.14 -11.85 36.52
C THR A 93 -18.40 -12.70 36.42
N ALA A 94 -18.49 -13.80 37.17
CA ALA A 94 -19.70 -14.64 37.19
C ALA A 94 -20.93 -13.88 37.70
N ALA A 95 -20.79 -13.09 38.77
CA ALA A 95 -21.88 -12.25 39.28
C ALA A 95 -22.30 -11.17 38.25
N ALA A 96 -21.32 -10.53 37.60
CA ALA A 96 -21.59 -9.53 36.57
C ALA A 96 -22.29 -10.13 35.34
N THR A 97 -21.91 -11.33 34.89
CA THR A 97 -22.58 -12.00 33.77
C THR A 97 -24.00 -12.42 34.12
N ILE A 98 -24.25 -12.86 35.36
CA ILE A 98 -25.60 -13.18 35.85
C ILE A 98 -26.45 -11.91 35.93
N LEU A 99 -25.91 -10.82 36.48
CA LEU A 99 -26.60 -9.53 36.55
C LEU A 99 -26.89 -8.95 35.17
N LEU A 100 -25.94 -9.06 34.23
CA LEU A 100 -26.15 -8.63 32.85
C LEU A 100 -27.23 -9.47 32.17
N PHE A 101 -27.20 -10.79 32.35
CA PHE A 101 -28.22 -11.68 31.79
C PHE A 101 -29.62 -11.35 32.33
N ILE A 102 -29.75 -11.15 33.64
CA ILE A 102 -31.02 -10.78 34.27
C ILE A 102 -31.44 -9.37 33.80
N GLY A 103 -30.50 -8.42 33.77
CA GLY A 103 -30.75 -7.04 33.34
C GLY A 103 -31.26 -6.99 31.90
N ILE A 104 -30.58 -7.64 30.96
CA ILE A 104 -31.01 -7.69 29.56
C ILE A 104 -32.40 -8.33 29.45
N ASN A 105 -32.66 -9.45 30.13
CA ASN A 105 -33.98 -10.10 30.06
C ASN A 105 -35.09 -9.27 30.73
N TYR A 106 -34.79 -8.48 31.75
CA TYR A 106 -35.75 -7.63 32.44
C TYR A 106 -36.07 -6.34 31.66
N PHE A 107 -35.05 -5.69 31.09
CA PHE A 107 -35.23 -4.46 30.32
C PHE A 107 -35.72 -4.71 28.88
N ASN A 108 -35.45 -5.87 28.29
CA ASN A 108 -35.82 -6.20 26.91
C ASN A 108 -37.21 -6.85 26.80
N THR A 109 -38.24 -6.19 27.33
CA THR A 109 -39.64 -6.64 27.23
C THR A 109 -40.44 -5.96 26.11
N GLN A 110 -39.87 -4.93 25.49
CA GLN A 110 -40.50 -4.25 24.35
C GLN A 110 -40.08 -4.93 23.06
N LYS A 111 -41.01 -5.66 22.45
CA LYS A 111 -40.86 -6.13 21.07
C LYS A 111 -41.10 -4.94 20.16
N ILE A 112 -40.04 -4.27 19.72
CA ILE A 112 -40.13 -3.23 18.69
C ILE A 112 -40.46 -3.93 17.37
N THR A 113 -41.61 -3.60 16.77
CA THR A 113 -41.99 -4.09 15.44
C THR A 113 -41.89 -2.96 14.41
N PHE A 114 -41.99 -3.29 13.12
CA PHE A 114 -41.91 -2.28 12.05
C PHE A 114 -43.06 -1.25 12.13
N GLU A 115 -44.18 -1.62 12.76
CA GLU A 115 -45.32 -0.75 12.99
C GLU A 115 -45.05 0.35 14.04
N ASP A 116 -44.02 0.21 14.88
CA ASP A 116 -43.65 1.20 15.89
C ASP A 116 -42.78 2.33 15.32
N ILE A 117 -42.31 2.22 14.07
CA ILE A 117 -41.45 3.21 13.42
C ILE A 117 -42.30 4.41 12.99
N THR A 118 -41.99 5.60 13.51
CA THR A 118 -42.65 6.84 13.13
C THR A 118 -41.88 7.60 12.05
N ILE A 119 -42.55 8.54 11.38
CA ILE A 119 -41.91 9.42 10.37
C ILE A 119 -40.76 10.22 10.99
N ASN A 120 -40.92 10.72 12.21
CA ASN A 120 -39.87 11.43 12.95
C ASN A 120 -38.63 10.56 13.22
N ASP A 121 -38.81 9.24 13.41
CA ASP A 121 -37.70 8.30 13.57
C ASP A 121 -36.93 8.12 12.25
N ILE A 122 -37.65 8.05 11.13
CA ILE A 122 -37.06 7.94 9.79
C ILE A 122 -36.30 9.22 9.42
N GLU A 123 -36.87 10.39 9.71
CA GLU A 123 -36.21 11.68 9.53
C GLU A 123 -34.93 11.76 10.35
N SER A 124 -35.02 11.43 11.65
CA SER A 124 -33.85 11.40 12.54
C SER A 124 -32.78 10.42 12.03
N TRP A 125 -33.16 9.26 11.53
CA TRP A 125 -32.25 8.26 10.97
C TRP A 125 -31.50 8.79 9.73
N TYR A 126 -32.20 9.54 8.86
CA TYR A 126 -31.60 10.17 7.69
C TYR A 126 -30.69 11.34 8.07
N GLU A 127 -31.13 12.25 8.95
CA GLU A 127 -30.35 13.42 9.40
C GLU A 127 -29.05 13.02 10.12
N ASN A 128 -29.06 11.92 10.86
CA ASN A 128 -27.86 11.38 11.51
C ASN A 128 -26.91 10.65 10.54
N GLY A 129 -27.24 10.61 9.24
CA GLY A 129 -26.40 10.04 8.19
C GLY A 129 -26.39 8.51 8.16
N TYR A 130 -27.38 7.85 8.78
CA TYR A 130 -27.51 6.40 8.71
C TYR A 130 -28.25 5.94 7.44
N GLY A 131 -29.03 6.83 6.84
CA GLY A 131 -29.68 6.62 5.54
C GLY A 131 -28.91 7.23 4.39
N ASN A 132 -28.93 6.56 3.24
CA ASN A 132 -28.49 7.09 1.96
C ASN A 132 -29.64 6.96 0.95
N THR A 133 -29.88 8.00 0.18
CA THR A 133 -30.87 8.00 -0.91
C THR A 133 -30.15 7.68 -2.21
N ASN A 134 -30.35 6.47 -2.74
CA ASN A 134 -29.90 6.13 -4.07
C ASN A 134 -31.01 6.46 -5.08
N VAL A 135 -30.70 7.32 -6.06
CA VAL A 135 -31.65 7.75 -7.10
C VAL A 135 -32.20 6.56 -7.89
N ASP A 136 -31.38 5.53 -8.12
CA ASP A 136 -31.80 4.32 -8.85
C ASP A 136 -32.81 3.49 -8.04
N GLU A 137 -32.65 3.44 -6.72
CA GLU A 137 -33.57 2.74 -5.82
C GLU A 137 -34.89 3.52 -5.69
N LEU A 138 -34.82 4.85 -5.63
CA LEU A 138 -36.01 5.72 -5.61
C LEU A 138 -36.79 5.62 -6.92
N ALA A 139 -36.11 5.56 -8.07
CA ALA A 139 -36.74 5.36 -9.38
C ALA A 139 -37.41 3.99 -9.54
N THR A 140 -36.95 2.99 -8.78
CA THR A 140 -37.58 1.66 -8.73
C THR A 140 -38.76 1.62 -7.76
N ALA A 141 -38.71 2.41 -6.68
CA ALA A 141 -39.75 2.49 -5.67
C ALA A 141 -40.95 3.36 -6.11
N LEU A 142 -40.68 4.43 -6.87
CA LEU A 142 -41.69 5.34 -7.40
C LEU A 142 -42.22 4.81 -8.74
N ASN A 143 -43.52 4.53 -8.82
CA ASN A 143 -44.16 4.17 -10.08
C ASN A 143 -44.81 5.40 -10.71
N THR A 144 -44.97 5.38 -12.04
CA THR A 144 -45.65 6.46 -12.79
C THR A 144 -47.10 6.68 -12.34
N SER A 145 -47.72 5.69 -11.68
CA SER A 145 -49.05 5.77 -11.06
C SER A 145 -49.08 6.47 -9.70
N ASP A 146 -47.93 6.67 -9.05
CA ASP A 146 -47.83 7.32 -7.74
C ASP A 146 -47.77 8.85 -7.86
N PHE A 147 -47.53 9.35 -9.07
CA PHE A 147 -47.62 10.77 -9.41
C PHE A 147 -49.06 11.08 -9.82
N GLU A 148 -49.71 12.06 -9.15
CA GLU A 148 -50.96 12.60 -9.68
C GLU A 148 -50.71 13.25 -11.04
N ASP A 149 -51.66 13.12 -11.96
CA ASP A 149 -51.55 13.56 -13.37
C ASP A 149 -51.19 15.05 -13.54
N ASP A 150 -51.24 15.85 -12.47
CA ASP A 150 -51.10 17.30 -12.50
C ASP A 150 -50.08 17.87 -11.50
N ILE A 151 -49.04 17.10 -11.12
CA ILE A 151 -47.93 17.66 -10.31
C ILE A 151 -47.26 18.83 -11.04
N LEU A 152 -47.20 18.78 -12.37
CA LEU A 152 -46.58 19.82 -13.18
C LEU A 152 -47.38 21.13 -13.20
N SER A 153 -48.69 21.14 -12.91
CA SER A 153 -49.46 22.38 -12.83
C SER A 153 -49.33 23.10 -11.48
N THR A 154 -48.88 22.39 -10.45
CA THR A 154 -48.62 22.95 -9.11
C THR A 154 -47.26 23.67 -9.05
N ILE A 155 -46.36 23.35 -9.98
CA ILE A 155 -45.05 24.00 -10.09
C ILE A 155 -45.22 25.30 -10.88
N SER A 156 -44.73 26.41 -10.33
CA SER A 156 -44.79 27.70 -11.02
C SER A 156 -43.78 27.77 -12.17
N ASP A 157 -44.16 28.45 -13.26
CA ASP A 157 -43.31 28.67 -14.43
C ASP A 157 -41.97 29.35 -14.03
N GLU A 158 -42.00 30.26 -13.06
CA GLU A 158 -40.80 30.94 -12.53
C GLU A 158 -39.83 29.96 -11.85
N SER A 159 -40.35 29.00 -11.09
CA SER A 159 -39.54 27.96 -10.45
C SER A 159 -38.94 26.98 -11.46
N LEU A 160 -39.68 26.68 -12.55
CA LEU A 160 -39.16 25.85 -13.65
C LEU A 160 -38.08 26.58 -14.43
N GLU A 161 -38.28 27.87 -14.70
CA GLU A 161 -37.29 28.68 -15.41
C GLU A 161 -35.97 28.78 -14.62
N ASP A 162 -36.03 29.05 -13.31
CA ASP A 162 -34.84 29.08 -12.45
C ASP A 162 -34.11 27.73 -12.42
N TYR A 163 -34.86 26.62 -12.29
CA TYR A 163 -34.29 25.27 -12.36
C TYR A 163 -33.60 25.00 -13.70
N LEU A 164 -34.22 25.37 -14.82
CA LEU A 164 -33.63 25.20 -16.16
C LEU A 164 -32.36 26.03 -16.35
N TYR A 165 -32.24 27.20 -15.70
CA TYR A 165 -31.00 27.97 -15.70
C TYR A 165 -29.90 27.35 -14.82
N THR A 166 -30.26 26.61 -13.77
CA THR A 166 -29.29 25.88 -12.94
C THR A 166 -28.77 24.60 -13.60
N ILE A 167 -29.48 24.05 -14.59
CA ILE A 167 -29.00 22.92 -15.40
C ILE A 167 -27.98 23.43 -16.41
N ASP A 168 -26.75 22.89 -16.35
CA ASP A 168 -25.72 23.19 -17.33
C ASP A 168 -26.11 22.63 -18.71
N ASN A 169 -26.33 23.52 -19.68
CA ASN A 169 -26.76 23.20 -21.05
C ASN A 169 -25.84 22.19 -21.76
N ASN A 170 -24.60 22.02 -21.31
CA ASN A 170 -23.69 21.00 -21.85
C ASN A 170 -24.14 19.55 -21.61
N ILE A 171 -25.03 19.31 -20.64
CA ILE A 171 -25.55 17.96 -20.34
C ILE A 171 -26.65 17.57 -21.35
N LEU A 172 -27.49 18.52 -21.77
CA LEU A 172 -28.63 18.28 -22.68
C LEU A 172 -28.21 18.05 -24.14
N ILE A 173 -27.03 18.53 -24.54
CA ILE A 173 -26.52 18.40 -25.92
C ILE A 173 -25.87 17.03 -26.15
N ASN A 174 -25.40 16.35 -25.09
CA ASN A 174 -24.70 15.07 -25.18
C ASN A 174 -25.62 13.83 -25.14
N GLU A 175 -26.92 13.97 -24.89
CA GLU A 175 -27.87 12.84 -24.93
C GLU A 175 -28.47 12.56 -26.32
N ASN A 176 -28.18 13.40 -27.33
CA ASN A 176 -28.65 13.19 -28.71
C ASN A 176 -27.57 12.63 -29.65
N GLU A 177 -26.54 11.96 -29.11
CA GLU A 177 -25.59 11.13 -29.90
C GLU A 177 -25.52 9.69 -29.38
#